data_AF-A0A0Q8RDJ9-F1
#
_entry.id   AF-A0A0Q8RDJ9-F1
#
_cell.length_a   1.000
_cell.length_b   1.000
_cell.length_c   1.000
_cell.angle_alpha   90.00
_cell.angle_beta   90.00
_cell.angle_gamma   90.00
#
_symmetry.space_group_name_H-M   'P 1'
#
loop_
_entity.id
_entity.type
_entity.pdbx_description
1 polymer ?
#
loop_
_entity_poly.entity_id
_entity_poly.type
_entity_poly.pdbx_seq_one_letter_code
_entity_poly.pdbx_strand_id
1 'polypeptide(L)'
;MAAVTEAADTEARRNPLQARFYSHATLECLDIAKTRAFFDEFLGFDTVQMADVSFWARMGGDQVIVVVKSPTGKKADMPFLNHNGIDVETDADVDAAHAIVRRDQAKWGIRNVTRPIVQHGTYCFYFTDMDGNVWEILSNPKGGYSWGFERGDQVGKGHMTRSFARPDTTGGAGD
;
A
#
# COMPACT_ATOMS: atom_id res chain seq x y z
N MET A 1 7.23 -42.96 7.16
CA MET A 1 5.78 -42.98 7.43
C MET A 1 5.20 -41.63 7.04
N ALA A 2 4.16 -41.69 6.22
CA ALA A 2 3.24 -40.64 5.76
C ALA A 2 3.83 -39.26 5.40
N ALA A 3 4.11 -39.11 4.11
CA ALA A 3 4.00 -37.84 3.42
C ALA A 3 2.60 -37.26 3.64
N VAL A 4 2.52 -35.97 3.96
CA VAL A 4 1.29 -35.21 3.83
C VAL A 4 1.27 -34.64 2.42
N THR A 5 0.71 -35.44 1.52
CA THR A 5 -0.02 -34.98 0.34
C THR A 5 -1.13 -34.03 0.81
N GLU A 6 -1.51 -32.96 0.11
CA GLU A 6 -1.80 -32.88 -1.32
C GLU A 6 -1.83 -31.38 -1.67
N ALA A 7 -1.03 -30.97 -2.66
CA ALA A 7 -1.22 -29.67 -3.29
C ALA A 7 -2.58 -29.74 -4.00
N ALA A 8 -3.54 -28.95 -3.54
CA ALA A 8 -4.85 -28.87 -4.18
C ALA A 8 -4.65 -28.49 -5.65
N ASP A 9 -5.20 -29.36 -6.49
CA ASP A 9 -5.29 -29.30 -7.94
C ASP A 9 -5.62 -27.88 -8.41
N THR A 10 -4.58 -27.14 -8.81
CA THR A 10 -4.76 -25.90 -9.55
C THR A 10 -4.61 -26.33 -11.00
N GLU A 11 -5.72 -26.47 -11.75
CA GLU A 11 -5.65 -26.37 -13.21
C GLU A 11 -4.70 -25.20 -13.49
N ALA A 12 -3.56 -25.48 -14.12
CA ALA A 12 -2.52 -24.49 -14.34
C ALA A 12 -3.20 -23.24 -14.89
N ARG A 13 -3.29 -22.17 -14.07
CA ARG A 13 -4.02 -20.96 -14.43
C ARG A 13 -3.55 -20.60 -15.82
N ARG A 14 -4.43 -20.71 -16.82
CA ARG A 14 -4.09 -20.42 -18.20
C ARG A 14 -3.78 -18.94 -18.26
N ASN A 15 -2.52 -18.59 -18.08
CA ASN A 15 -2.01 -17.25 -18.23
C ASN A 15 -1.49 -17.14 -19.67
N PRO A 16 -2.27 -16.57 -20.61
CA PRO A 16 -1.89 -16.54 -22.01
C PRO A 16 -0.60 -15.75 -22.26
N LEU A 17 -0.29 -14.81 -21.36
CA LEU A 17 0.91 -13.99 -21.43
C LEU A 17 2.16 -14.71 -20.90
N GLN A 18 1.98 -15.87 -20.26
CA GLN A 18 3.06 -16.58 -19.55
C GLN A 18 3.79 -15.66 -18.54
N ALA A 19 3.10 -14.63 -18.04
CA ALA A 19 3.67 -13.70 -17.08
C ALA A 19 3.99 -14.43 -15.77
N ARG A 20 5.20 -14.21 -15.26
CA ARG A 20 5.70 -14.91 -14.07
C ARG A 20 5.63 -14.07 -12.79
N PHE A 21 5.58 -12.75 -12.92
CA PHE A 21 5.70 -11.85 -11.79
C PHE A 21 5.19 -10.45 -12.13
N TYR A 22 4.39 -9.86 -11.24
CA TYR A 22 4.08 -8.43 -11.27
C TYR A 22 5.24 -7.68 -10.61
N SER A 23 6.09 -7.04 -11.41
CA SER A 23 7.35 -6.52 -10.90
C SER A 23 7.25 -5.14 -10.26
N HIS A 24 6.42 -4.25 -10.80
CA HIS A 24 6.38 -2.88 -10.31
C HIS A 24 5.11 -2.11 -10.68
N ALA A 25 4.88 -1.05 -9.91
CA ALA A 25 4.07 0.10 -10.28
C ALA A 25 4.97 1.33 -10.50
N THR A 26 4.40 2.40 -11.05
CA THR A 26 5.11 3.66 -11.27
C THR A 26 4.37 4.82 -10.63
N LEU A 27 5.09 5.67 -9.91
CA LEU A 27 4.62 6.97 -9.45
C LEU A 27 5.44 8.08 -10.08
N GLU A 28 4.83 9.24 -10.27
CA GLU A 28 5.50 10.43 -10.77
C GLU A 28 5.81 11.38 -9.59
N CYS A 29 6.94 12.06 -9.66
CA CYS A 29 7.37 13.07 -8.70
C CYS A 29 7.87 14.34 -9.39
N LEU A 30 7.97 15.44 -8.64
CA LEU A 30 8.46 16.72 -9.15
C LEU A 30 9.94 16.96 -8.78
N ASP A 31 10.41 16.40 -7.67
CA ASP A 31 11.76 16.56 -7.15
C ASP A 31 12.29 15.23 -6.58
N ILE A 32 13.27 14.62 -7.27
CA ILE A 32 13.81 13.29 -6.91
C ILE A 32 14.37 13.28 -5.49
N ALA A 33 15.13 14.29 -5.09
CA ALA A 33 15.80 14.28 -3.79
C ALA A 33 14.80 14.40 -2.65
N LYS A 34 13.84 15.34 -2.78
CA LYS A 34 12.80 15.54 -1.76
C LYS A 34 11.87 14.34 -1.64
N THR A 35 11.46 13.79 -2.77
CA THR A 35 10.54 12.63 -2.81
C THR A 35 11.21 11.40 -2.25
N ARG A 36 12.47 11.14 -2.62
CA ARG A 36 13.21 10.00 -2.11
C ARG A 36 13.41 10.11 -0.59
N ALA A 37 13.72 11.29 -0.07
CA ALA A 37 13.81 11.51 1.37
C ALA A 37 12.47 11.26 2.09
N PHE A 38 11.35 11.64 1.48
CA PHE A 38 10.02 11.33 2.04
C PHE A 38 9.75 9.82 2.07
N PHE A 39 10.07 9.10 0.99
CA PHE A 39 9.89 7.65 0.93
C PHE A 39 10.77 6.92 1.95
N ASP A 40 12.04 7.31 2.06
CA ASP A 40 13.02 6.68 2.96
C ASP A 40 12.75 7.04 4.43
N GLU A 41 12.75 8.35 4.76
CA GLU A 41 12.74 8.80 6.15
C GLU A 41 11.34 8.80 6.79
N PHE A 42 10.30 9.10 6.01
CA PHE A 42 8.95 9.27 6.56
C PHE A 42 8.07 8.04 6.35
N LEU A 43 8.07 7.48 5.14
CA LEU A 43 7.29 6.28 4.84
C LEU A 43 8.02 4.98 5.19
N GLY A 44 9.35 4.99 5.29
CA GLY A 44 10.15 3.83 5.68
C GLY A 44 10.43 2.82 4.55
N PHE A 45 10.45 3.27 3.29
CA PHE A 45 10.83 2.43 2.15
C PHE A 45 12.34 2.29 2.03
N ASP A 46 12.79 1.10 1.63
CA ASP A 46 14.15 0.94 1.09
C ASP A 46 14.21 1.62 -0.28
N THR A 47 15.14 2.56 -0.47
CA THR A 47 15.27 3.29 -1.74
C THR A 47 16.64 3.16 -2.41
N VAL A 48 16.65 3.03 -3.73
CA VAL A 48 17.87 3.07 -4.56
C VAL A 48 17.68 3.99 -5.76
N GLN A 49 18.60 4.92 -5.99
CA GLN A 49 18.53 5.82 -7.13
C GLN A 49 19.23 5.20 -8.34
N MET A 50 18.46 4.97 -9.40
CA MET A 50 18.92 4.26 -10.58
C MET A 50 19.23 5.21 -11.75
N ALA A 51 18.77 6.45 -11.68
CA ALA A 51 19.11 7.52 -12.60
C ALA A 51 18.94 8.90 -11.94
N ASP A 52 19.42 9.96 -12.57
CA ASP A 52 19.18 11.35 -12.11
C ASP A 52 17.69 11.74 -12.11
N VAL A 53 16.90 11.03 -12.91
CA VAL A 53 15.45 11.29 -13.12
C VAL A 53 14.56 10.19 -12.53
N SER A 54 15.11 9.22 -11.80
CA SER A 54 14.30 8.17 -11.17
C SER A 54 14.99 7.45 -10.01
N PHE A 55 14.16 6.95 -9.09
CA PHE A 55 14.60 6.03 -8.05
C PHE A 55 13.59 4.89 -7.90
N TRP A 56 14.01 3.79 -7.30
CA TRP A 56 13.17 2.66 -6.96
C TRP A 56 12.96 2.63 -5.45
N ALA A 57 11.77 2.25 -5.02
CA ALA A 57 11.39 2.09 -3.63
C ALA A 57 10.71 0.72 -3.42
N ARG A 58 10.98 0.05 -2.30
CA ARG A 58 10.30 -1.20 -1.94
C ARG A 58 10.08 -1.36 -0.44
N MET A 59 9.10 -2.18 -0.09
CA MET A 59 8.77 -2.53 1.29
C MET A 59 8.16 -3.94 1.32
N GLY A 60 8.63 -4.80 2.23
CA GLY A 60 8.00 -6.10 2.51
C GLY A 60 8.10 -7.19 1.43
N GLY A 61 8.74 -6.95 0.27
CA GLY A 61 8.90 -7.95 -0.78
C GLY A 61 9.70 -7.48 -2.01
N ASP A 62 9.61 -8.24 -3.11
CA ASP A 62 10.36 -8.00 -4.36
C ASP A 62 9.62 -7.11 -5.37
N GLN A 63 8.37 -6.73 -5.07
CA GLN A 63 7.64 -5.74 -5.86
C GLN A 63 8.15 -4.33 -5.50
N VAL A 64 8.33 -3.50 -6.50
CA VAL A 64 8.89 -2.14 -6.31
C VAL A 64 7.96 -1.07 -6.87
N ILE A 65 8.13 0.15 -6.37
CA ILE A 65 7.62 1.37 -6.99
C ILE A 65 8.78 2.01 -7.74
N VAL A 66 8.62 2.22 -9.04
CA VAL A 66 9.53 3.05 -9.82
C VAL A 66 9.02 4.48 -9.75
N VAL A 67 9.77 5.38 -9.11
CA VAL A 67 9.40 6.79 -9.01
C VAL A 67 10.17 7.58 -10.06
N VAL A 68 9.45 8.25 -10.96
CA VAL A 68 10.02 8.98 -12.10
C VAL A 68 9.77 10.47 -11.97
N LYS A 69 10.76 11.29 -12.33
CA LYS A 69 10.61 12.75 -12.37
C LYS A 69 9.72 13.15 -13.55
N SER A 70 8.75 14.01 -13.31
CA SER A 70 7.92 14.60 -14.35
C SER A 70 8.79 15.28 -15.41
N PRO A 71 8.69 14.91 -16.71
CA PRO A 71 9.47 15.57 -17.76
C PRO A 71 9.01 17.01 -17.99
N THR A 72 7.77 17.34 -17.59
CA THR A 72 7.22 18.70 -17.72
C THR A 72 7.40 19.56 -16.47
N GLY A 73 7.87 18.95 -15.37
CA GLY A 73 7.88 19.59 -14.04
C GLY A 73 6.49 19.89 -13.52
N LYS A 74 5.43 19.26 -14.08
CA LYS A 74 4.05 19.45 -13.69
C LYS A 74 3.37 18.09 -13.58
N LYS A 75 2.65 17.91 -12.48
CA LYS A 75 1.91 16.68 -12.19
C LYS A 75 0.55 17.07 -11.60
N ALA A 76 -0.50 16.35 -12.00
CA ALA A 76 -1.80 16.46 -11.36
C ALA A 76 -1.87 15.57 -10.11
N ASP A 77 -2.68 15.98 -9.14
CA ASP A 77 -3.02 15.13 -8.00
C ASP A 77 -3.68 13.84 -8.52
N MET A 78 -3.29 12.69 -7.94
CA MET A 78 -3.98 11.44 -8.23
C MET A 78 -5.44 11.56 -7.79
N PRO A 79 -6.40 11.07 -8.60
CA PRO A 79 -7.78 10.94 -8.16
C PRO A 79 -7.83 10.12 -6.88
N PHE A 80 -8.66 10.51 -5.91
CA PHE A 80 -8.70 9.87 -4.59
C PHE A 80 -8.89 8.34 -4.61
N LEU A 81 -9.63 7.81 -5.60
CA LEU A 81 -9.82 6.37 -5.77
C LEU A 81 -8.55 5.61 -6.18
N ASN A 82 -7.52 6.32 -6.64
CA ASN A 82 -6.22 5.78 -6.98
C ASN A 82 -5.28 6.10 -5.82
N HIS A 83 -4.93 5.09 -5.02
CA HIS A 83 -4.05 5.25 -3.86
C HIS A 83 -3.14 4.03 -3.68
N ASN A 84 -2.12 4.18 -2.86
CA ASN A 84 -1.16 3.16 -2.51
C ASN A 84 -1.26 2.86 -1.02
N GLY A 85 -1.42 1.58 -0.65
CA GLY A 85 -1.58 1.15 0.74
C GLY A 85 -0.24 0.85 1.42
N ILE A 86 -0.12 1.25 2.69
CA ILE A 86 0.97 0.87 3.59
C ILE A 86 0.35 0.33 4.87
N ASP A 87 0.60 -0.95 5.14
CA ASP A 87 0.02 -1.64 6.28
C ASP A 87 0.75 -1.30 7.58
N VAL A 88 -0.01 -1.08 8.64
CA VAL A 88 0.44 -1.08 10.04
C VAL A 88 -0.27 -2.21 10.79
N GLU A 89 0.25 -2.61 11.95
CA GLU A 89 -0.18 -3.85 12.60
C GLU A 89 -1.61 -3.77 13.16
N THR A 90 -1.97 -2.66 13.83
CA THR A 90 -3.23 -2.55 14.57
C THR A 90 -4.00 -1.27 14.27
N ASP A 91 -5.30 -1.26 14.61
CA ASP A 91 -6.14 -0.04 14.53
C ASP A 91 -5.54 1.11 15.38
N ALA A 92 -4.88 0.80 16.49
CA ALA A 92 -4.19 1.79 17.31
C ALA A 92 -2.94 2.36 16.62
N ASP A 93 -2.24 1.55 15.83
CA ASP A 93 -1.10 2.01 15.02
C ASP A 93 -1.55 2.91 13.88
N VAL A 94 -2.76 2.68 13.32
CA VAL A 94 -3.37 3.61 12.35
C VAL A 94 -3.61 4.97 12.98
N ASP A 95 -4.15 5.01 14.21
CA ASP A 95 -4.35 6.27 14.94
C ASP A 95 -3.01 6.96 15.27
N ALA A 96 -1.99 6.19 15.67
CA ALA A 96 -0.65 6.71 15.93
C ALA A 96 0.01 7.28 14.66
N ALA A 97 -0.07 6.55 13.55
CA ALA A 97 0.41 7.01 12.25
C ALA A 97 -0.33 8.27 11.79
N HIS A 98 -1.65 8.34 11.97
CA HIS A 98 -2.42 9.54 11.68
C HIS A 98 -1.94 10.74 12.50
N ALA A 99 -1.64 10.57 13.79
CA ALA A 99 -1.08 11.64 14.62
C ALA A 99 0.29 12.11 14.11
N ILE A 100 1.17 11.19 13.70
CA ILE A 100 2.49 11.51 13.10
C ILE A 100 2.33 12.27 11.79
N VAL A 101 1.46 11.79 10.89
CA VAL A 101 1.15 12.45 9.62
C VAL A 101 0.67 13.87 9.86
N ARG A 102 -0.27 14.06 10.79
CA ARG A 102 -0.79 15.39 11.14
C ARG A 102 0.29 16.33 11.67
N ARG A 103 1.15 15.82 12.56
CA ARG A 103 2.26 16.57 13.18
C ARG A 103 3.24 17.08 12.11
N ASP A 104 3.60 16.22 11.16
CA ASP A 104 4.68 16.51 10.20
C ASP A 104 4.19 17.06 8.85
N GLN A 105 2.90 17.42 8.73
CA GLN A 105 2.31 17.92 7.48
C GLN A 105 3.14 19.05 6.85
N ALA A 106 3.51 20.05 7.65
CA ALA A 106 4.27 21.20 7.16
C ALA A 106 5.69 20.83 6.72
N LYS A 107 6.34 19.87 7.41
CA LYS A 107 7.70 19.42 7.10
C LYS A 107 7.74 18.76 5.71
N TRP A 108 6.76 17.91 5.43
CA TRP A 108 6.75 17.06 4.23
C TRP A 108 5.85 17.56 3.11
N GLY A 109 5.11 18.66 3.32
CA GLY A 109 4.15 19.15 2.34
C GLY A 109 2.93 18.24 2.16
N ILE A 110 2.58 17.48 3.19
CA ILE A 110 1.41 16.58 3.16
C ILE A 110 0.12 17.40 3.17
N ARG A 111 -0.83 16.98 2.34
CA ARG A 111 -2.16 17.60 2.16
C ARG A 111 -3.27 16.56 2.37
N ASN A 112 -4.51 17.04 2.43
CA ASN A 112 -5.74 16.22 2.37
C ASN A 112 -5.79 15.02 3.33
N VAL A 113 -5.30 15.17 4.56
CA VAL A 113 -5.33 14.09 5.56
C VAL A 113 -6.78 13.85 6.01
N THR A 114 -7.32 12.66 5.75
CA THR A 114 -8.68 12.28 6.16
C THR A 114 -8.72 11.92 7.65
N ARG A 115 -9.92 11.68 8.19
CA ARG A 115 -10.06 11.06 9.52
C ARG A 115 -9.91 9.54 9.37
N PRO A 116 -9.32 8.85 10.36
CA PRO A 116 -9.38 7.40 10.45
C PRO A 116 -10.84 6.91 10.51
N ILE A 117 -11.16 5.90 9.70
CA ILE A 117 -12.49 5.30 9.58
C ILE A 117 -12.39 3.82 9.24
N VAL A 118 -13.45 3.07 9.54
CA VAL A 118 -13.60 1.71 8.99
C VAL A 118 -14.14 1.83 7.57
N GLN A 119 -13.35 1.41 6.59
CA GLN A 119 -13.71 1.36 5.17
C GLN A 119 -12.96 0.19 4.51
N HIS A 120 -13.49 -0.34 3.40
CA HIS A 120 -12.83 -1.42 2.66
C HIS A 120 -12.51 -2.67 3.51
N GLY A 121 -13.29 -2.92 4.56
CA GLY A 121 -13.07 -4.06 5.46
C GLY A 121 -11.85 -3.91 6.38
N THR A 122 -11.24 -2.74 6.47
CA THR A 122 -10.10 -2.42 7.34
C THR A 122 -10.33 -1.07 8.06
N TYR A 123 -9.50 -0.71 9.04
CA TYR A 123 -9.45 0.64 9.61
C TYR A 123 -8.31 1.40 8.93
N CYS A 124 -8.60 2.57 8.37
CA CYS A 124 -7.63 3.29 7.56
C CYS A 124 -7.83 4.81 7.57
N PHE A 125 -6.83 5.54 7.09
CA PHE A 125 -6.94 6.93 6.65
C PHE A 125 -6.08 7.19 5.41
N TYR A 126 -6.33 8.32 4.76
CA TYR A 126 -5.62 8.72 3.55
C TYR A 126 -4.94 10.08 3.72
N PHE A 127 -3.91 10.31 2.92
CA PHE A 127 -3.32 11.63 2.73
C PHE A 127 -2.72 11.77 1.33
N THR A 128 -2.45 13.01 0.93
CA THR A 128 -1.77 13.34 -0.33
C THR A 128 -0.36 13.85 -0.03
N ASP A 129 0.67 13.28 -0.66
CA ASP A 129 2.05 13.76 -0.49
C ASP A 129 2.32 15.06 -1.28
N MET A 130 3.57 15.56 -1.20
CA MET A 130 3.98 16.79 -1.88
C MET A 130 3.86 16.75 -3.40
N ASP A 131 3.86 15.56 -4.01
CA ASP A 131 3.77 15.36 -5.46
C ASP A 131 2.35 15.06 -5.92
N GLY A 132 1.38 15.04 -5.00
CA GLY A 132 0.01 14.72 -5.34
C GLY A 132 -0.24 13.20 -5.43
N ASN A 133 0.65 12.35 -4.92
CA ASN A 133 0.35 10.93 -4.77
C ASN A 133 -0.49 10.70 -3.51
N VAL A 134 -1.48 9.81 -3.60
CA VAL A 134 -2.38 9.48 -2.51
C VAL A 134 -1.92 8.17 -1.86
N TRP A 135 -1.86 8.21 -0.54
CA TRP A 135 -1.44 7.11 0.32
C TRP A 135 -2.58 6.73 1.25
N GLU A 136 -2.71 5.45 1.51
CA GLU A 136 -3.59 4.86 2.51
C GLU A 136 -2.72 4.20 3.59
N ILE A 137 -2.96 4.52 4.86
CA ILE A 137 -2.43 3.75 5.99
C ILE A 137 -3.57 2.93 6.55
N LEU A 138 -3.37 1.62 6.68
CA LEU A 138 -4.43 0.68 7.01
C LEU A 138 -3.93 -0.46 7.89
N SER A 139 -4.82 -1.02 8.71
CA SER A 139 -4.56 -2.21 9.53
C SER A 139 -5.05 -3.46 8.81
N ASN A 140 -4.28 -3.96 7.84
CA ASN A 140 -4.54 -5.30 7.32
C ASN A 140 -3.88 -6.37 8.19
N PRO A 141 -4.38 -7.62 8.16
CA PRO A 141 -3.62 -8.78 8.61
C PRO A 141 -2.30 -8.91 7.83
N LYS A 142 -1.39 -9.73 8.37
CA LYS A 142 -0.14 -10.10 7.69
C LYS A 142 -0.42 -10.58 6.26
N GLY A 143 0.27 -9.96 5.29
CA GLY A 143 0.05 -10.21 3.86
C GLY A 143 -0.89 -9.21 3.18
N GLY A 144 -1.36 -8.17 3.88
CA GLY A 144 -2.17 -7.12 3.29
C GLY A 144 -3.50 -7.66 2.78
N TYR A 145 -3.94 -7.18 1.60
CA TYR A 145 -5.16 -7.66 0.95
C TYR A 145 -5.14 -9.13 0.49
N SER A 146 -4.06 -9.89 0.71
CA SER A 146 -3.99 -11.31 0.36
C SER A 146 -5.12 -12.15 0.98
N TRP A 147 -5.67 -11.75 2.13
CA TRP A 147 -6.85 -12.40 2.74
C TRP A 147 -8.06 -12.46 1.79
N GLY A 148 -8.17 -11.54 0.83
CA GLY A 148 -9.25 -11.52 -0.16
C GLY A 148 -9.22 -12.74 -1.10
N PHE A 149 -8.03 -13.25 -1.41
CA PHE A 149 -7.87 -14.42 -2.29
C PHE A 149 -8.32 -15.71 -1.61
N GLU A 150 -8.16 -15.81 -0.29
CA GLU A 150 -8.66 -16.94 0.50
C GLU A 150 -10.19 -16.93 0.57
N ARG A 151 -10.81 -15.74 0.57
CA ARG A 151 -12.28 -15.59 0.59
C ARG A 151 -12.92 -15.78 -0.78
N GLY A 152 -12.18 -15.57 -1.86
CA GLY A 152 -12.68 -15.66 -3.24
C GLY A 152 -13.63 -14.53 -3.61
N ASP A 153 -14.21 -14.64 -4.81
CA ASP A 153 -15.05 -13.61 -5.42
C ASP A 153 -16.27 -13.25 -4.55
N GLN A 154 -16.57 -11.95 -4.48
CA GLN A 154 -17.67 -11.41 -3.69
C GLN A 154 -18.72 -10.77 -4.59
N VAL A 155 -19.99 -10.79 -4.18
CA VAL A 155 -21.11 -10.16 -4.92
C VAL A 155 -21.65 -8.92 -4.21
N GLY A 156 -22.31 -8.04 -4.98
CA GLY A 156 -22.89 -6.80 -4.45
C GLY A 156 -21.83 -5.82 -3.97
N LYS A 157 -21.98 -5.31 -2.73
CA LYS A 157 -21.00 -4.38 -2.14
C LYS A 157 -19.79 -5.07 -1.51
N GLY A 158 -19.81 -6.40 -1.31
CA GLY A 158 -18.68 -7.15 -0.75
C GLY A 158 -18.07 -6.54 0.52
N HIS A 159 -16.73 -6.45 0.54
CA HIS A 159 -15.95 -5.88 1.64
C HIS A 159 -16.19 -4.38 1.89
N MET A 160 -16.93 -3.71 1.02
CA MET A 160 -17.34 -2.30 1.19
C MET A 160 -18.53 -2.14 2.14
N THR A 161 -19.19 -3.22 2.55
CA THR A 161 -20.36 -3.13 3.43
C THR A 161 -19.96 -2.78 4.86
N ARG A 162 -20.76 -1.95 5.55
CA ARG A 162 -20.50 -1.60 6.96
C ARG A 162 -20.62 -2.79 7.91
N SER A 163 -21.40 -3.79 7.52
CA SER A 163 -21.59 -5.04 8.27
C SER A 163 -20.57 -6.12 7.89
N PHE A 164 -19.55 -5.77 7.10
CA PHE A 164 -18.54 -6.73 6.69
C PHE A 164 -17.75 -7.23 7.89
N ALA A 165 -17.65 -8.56 8.03
CA ALA A 165 -16.78 -9.19 9.01
C ALA A 165 -15.32 -8.99 8.55
N ARG A 166 -14.66 -7.99 9.13
CA ARG A 166 -13.25 -7.68 8.90
C ARG A 166 -12.39 -8.91 9.22
N PRO A 167 -11.32 -9.17 8.46
CA PRO A 167 -10.34 -10.15 8.90
C PRO A 167 -9.71 -9.70 10.22
N ASP A 168 -9.35 -10.66 11.08
CA ASP A 168 -8.74 -10.34 12.37
C ASP A 168 -7.36 -9.72 12.14
N THR A 169 -7.16 -8.52 12.69
CA THR A 169 -5.87 -7.83 12.77
C THR A 169 -5.16 -8.32 14.04
N THR A 170 -4.77 -9.59 14.05
CA THR A 170 -4.05 -10.16 15.20
C THR A 170 -2.62 -9.66 15.24
N GLY A 171 -2.41 -8.50 15.88
CA GLY A 171 -1.18 -8.28 16.63
C GLY A 171 -1.10 -9.38 17.68
N GLY A 172 -0.16 -10.31 17.51
CA GLY A 172 -0.11 -11.58 18.24
C GLY A 172 -0.35 -11.46 19.74
N ALA A 173 -1.43 -12.07 20.21
CA ALA A 173 -1.46 -12.76 21.49
C ALA A 173 -1.35 -14.25 21.18
N GLY A 174 -0.12 -14.77 21.21
CA GLY A 174 0.17 -16.17 20.91
C GLY A 174 1.67 -16.42 20.96
N ASP A 175 2.13 -16.69 22.19
CA ASP A 175 3.37 -17.37 22.65
C ASP A 175 4.50 -17.65 21.64
#